data_AF-D9VPK4-F1
#
_entry.id   AF-D9VPK4-F1
#
_cell.length_a   1.000
_cell.length_b   1.000
_cell.length_c   1.000
_cell.angle_alpha   90.00
_cell.angle_beta   90.00
_cell.angle_gamma   90.00
#
_symmetry.space_group_name_H-M   'P 1'
#
loop_
_entity.id
_entity.type
_entity.pdbx_description
1 polymer ?
#
loop_
_entity_poly.entity_id
_entity_poly.type
_entity_poly.pdbx_seq_one_letter_code
_entity_poly.pdbx_strand_id
1 'polypeptide(L)'
;MIEQVFRTGIRIALWWRRGRLKVERSRRPRVPGFTHLHTVSGFSVRYGASHPERLAERAAERGMDALALTDRDSLAGAVRFAKAAAAAGIRPLFGVDLAVPPAGSPGARPGASGPAGEASYRRRTPVRGGAFVDESAPRALFLARDGA
;
A
#
# COMPACT_ATOMS: atom_id res chain seq x y z
N MET A 1 -43.01 -33.37 8.82
CA MET A 1 -41.93 -34.29 8.41
C MET A 1 -41.16 -33.60 7.30
N ILE A 2 -40.01 -32.94 7.46
CA ILE A 2 -39.04 -32.78 8.55
C ILE A 2 -38.50 -31.34 8.42
N GLU A 3 -38.46 -30.60 9.54
CA GLU A 3 -37.68 -29.37 9.66
C GLU A 3 -36.17 -29.68 9.67
N GLN A 4 -35.38 -28.89 8.96
CA GLN A 4 -33.95 -28.76 9.23
C GLN A 4 -33.56 -27.27 9.16
N VAL A 5 -33.41 -26.72 10.36
CA VAL A 5 -32.72 -25.47 10.69
C VAL A 5 -31.24 -25.63 10.33
N PHE A 6 -30.69 -24.74 9.50
CA PHE A 6 -29.24 -24.53 9.41
C PHE A 6 -28.89 -23.05 9.56
N ARG A 7 -28.37 -22.77 10.76
CA ARG A 7 -27.93 -21.52 11.33
C ARG A 7 -26.44 -21.35 11.07
N THR A 8 -26.01 -21.08 9.83
CA THR A 8 -24.66 -20.58 9.54
C THR A 8 -24.59 -19.99 8.13
N GLY A 9 -24.63 -18.66 8.05
CA GLY A 9 -24.61 -17.89 6.80
C GLY A 9 -23.23 -17.79 6.17
N ILE A 10 -22.68 -18.90 5.68
CA ILE A 10 -21.52 -18.90 4.77
C ILE A 10 -21.81 -19.86 3.62
N ARG A 11 -22.36 -19.31 2.52
CA ARG A 11 -22.43 -19.99 1.22
C ARG A 11 -21.32 -19.44 0.35
N ILE A 12 -20.14 -20.04 0.42
CA ILE A 12 -19.16 -19.94 -0.66
C ILE A 12 -19.54 -21.01 -1.67
N ALA A 13 -20.21 -20.61 -2.75
CA ALA A 13 -20.44 -21.46 -3.91
C ALA A 13 -20.22 -20.65 -5.19
N LEU A 14 -19.02 -20.84 -5.75
CA LEU A 14 -18.75 -21.14 -7.16
C LEU A 14 -19.65 -20.45 -8.22
N TRP A 15 -19.15 -19.42 -8.92
CA TRP A 15 -19.03 -19.43 -10.40
C TRP A 15 -18.45 -18.13 -10.96
N TRP A 16 -17.34 -18.25 -11.68
CA TRP A 16 -16.73 -17.23 -12.53
C TRP A 16 -17.44 -17.23 -13.89
N ARG A 17 -18.36 -16.29 -14.12
CA ARG A 17 -18.73 -15.79 -15.46
C ARG A 17 -19.45 -14.46 -15.36
N ARG A 18 -18.92 -13.46 -16.08
CA ARG A 18 -19.42 -12.08 -16.27
C ARG A 18 -19.39 -11.18 -15.01
N GLY A 19 -18.20 -10.64 -14.79
CA GLY A 19 -18.00 -9.20 -14.58
C GLY A 19 -18.73 -8.53 -13.43
N ARG A 20 -17.95 -8.29 -12.35
CA ARG A 20 -18.20 -7.36 -11.24
C ARG A 20 -18.86 -7.98 -10.01
N LEU A 21 -18.03 -8.61 -9.17
CA LEU A 21 -18.36 -8.87 -7.77
C LEU A 21 -18.53 -7.52 -7.05
N LYS A 22 -19.78 -7.09 -6.85
CA LYS A 22 -20.09 -6.06 -5.87
C LYS A 22 -20.04 -6.74 -4.50
N VAL A 23 -18.88 -6.71 -3.86
CA VAL A 23 -18.75 -7.12 -2.45
C VAL A 23 -19.40 -6.02 -1.63
N GLU A 24 -20.71 -6.11 -1.45
CA GLU A 24 -21.46 -5.22 -0.61
C GLU A 24 -21.23 -5.63 0.85
N ARG A 25 -20.12 -5.17 1.43
CA ARG A 25 -19.85 -5.40 2.85
C ARG A 25 -20.92 -4.68 3.67
N SER A 26 -21.50 -5.38 4.63
CA SER A 26 -22.44 -4.82 5.60
C SER A 26 -21.85 -3.56 6.25
N ARG A 27 -22.42 -2.39 5.97
CA ARG A 27 -22.05 -1.13 6.61
C ARG A 27 -22.63 -1.09 8.02
N ARG A 28 -22.02 -1.84 8.95
CA ARG A 28 -22.19 -1.51 10.37
C ARG A 28 -21.44 -0.20 10.64
N PRO A 29 -22.05 0.79 11.31
CA PRO A 29 -21.33 1.97 11.76
C PRO A 29 -20.25 1.49 12.73
N ARG A 30 -18.99 1.59 12.33
CA ARG A 30 -17.86 1.26 13.21
C ARG A 30 -17.52 2.51 14.00
N VAL A 31 -17.36 2.32 15.31
CA VAL A 31 -16.72 3.31 16.19
C VAL A 31 -15.36 3.67 15.54
N PRO A 32 -14.95 4.95 15.43
CA PRO A 32 -13.74 5.30 14.69
C PRO A 32 -12.50 4.70 15.36
N GLY A 33 -12.05 3.55 14.88
CA GLY A 33 -10.77 2.98 15.24
C GLY A 33 -9.63 3.73 14.56
N PHE A 34 -8.47 3.80 15.21
CA PHE A 34 -7.27 4.35 14.59
C PHE A 34 -6.76 3.42 13.48
N THR A 35 -6.41 3.99 12.32
CA THR A 35 -5.88 3.25 11.16
C THR A 35 -4.55 3.86 10.74
N HIS A 36 -3.50 3.05 10.65
CA HIS A 36 -2.23 3.50 10.07
C HIS A 36 -2.35 3.63 8.55
N LEU A 37 -2.20 4.86 8.07
CA LEU A 37 -2.20 5.19 6.64
C LEU A 37 -0.79 5.26 6.03
N HIS A 38 0.24 5.25 6.87
CA HIS A 38 1.64 5.25 6.47
C HIS A 38 2.35 4.11 7.19
N THR A 39 2.54 3.01 6.47
CA THR A 39 3.20 1.80 6.99
C THR A 39 4.14 1.27 5.94
N VAL A 40 5.35 0.92 6.35
CA VAL A 40 6.43 0.48 5.46
C VAL A 40 6.78 -0.97 5.77
N SER A 41 6.81 -1.82 4.76
CA SER A 41 7.23 -3.22 4.87
C SER A 41 8.67 -3.42 4.45
N GLY A 42 9.24 -4.59 4.75
CA GLY A 42 10.59 -4.98 4.34
C GLY A 42 10.84 -4.99 2.81
N PHE A 43 9.80 -4.78 2.00
CA PHE A 43 9.95 -4.54 0.55
C PHE A 43 10.42 -3.13 0.21
N SER A 44 10.41 -2.22 1.18
CA SER A 44 11.03 -0.92 1.12
C SER A 44 12.50 -1.01 1.53
N VAL A 45 13.37 -1.23 0.54
CA VAL A 45 14.81 -1.43 0.72
C VAL A 45 15.40 -0.33 1.61
N ARG A 46 16.06 -0.72 2.72
CA ARG A 46 16.67 0.14 3.76
C ARG A 46 15.70 0.84 4.73
N TYR A 47 14.41 0.87 4.45
CA TYR A 47 13.45 1.63 5.27
C TYR A 47 12.40 0.77 5.98
N GLY A 48 12.20 -0.47 5.55
CA GLY A 48 11.26 -1.39 6.18
C GLY A 48 11.92 -2.53 6.93
N ALA A 49 11.39 -2.86 8.10
CA ALA A 49 11.86 -3.97 8.94
C ALA A 49 10.90 -5.17 8.99
N SER A 50 9.60 -4.94 8.88
CA SER A 50 8.57 -5.98 9.06
C SER A 50 8.05 -6.51 7.74
N HIS A 51 7.80 -7.82 7.65
CA HIS A 51 7.10 -8.40 6.53
C HIS A 51 5.61 -8.01 6.53
N PRO A 52 4.96 -7.89 5.34
CA PRO A 52 3.54 -7.56 5.23
C PRO A 52 2.61 -8.47 6.06
N GLU A 53 2.96 -9.74 6.19
CA GLU A 53 2.26 -10.74 6.98
C GLU A 53 2.22 -10.35 8.46
N ARG A 54 3.37 -9.93 9.01
CA ARG A 54 3.47 -9.53 10.41
C ARG A 54 2.76 -8.20 10.67
N LEU A 55 2.81 -7.28 9.71
CA LEU A 55 2.09 -6.01 9.79
C LEU A 55 0.57 -6.24 9.86
N ALA A 56 0.03 -7.12 9.01
CA ALA A 56 -1.39 -7.46 9.02
C ALA A 56 -1.79 -8.16 10.33
N GLU A 57 -1.01 -9.14 10.80
CA GLU A 57 -1.28 -9.83 12.06
C GLU A 57 -1.32 -8.86 13.25
N ARG A 58 -0.33 -7.97 13.36
CA ARG A 58 -0.29 -6.96 14.43
C ARG A 58 -1.45 -5.97 14.38
N ALA A 59 -1.92 -5.60 13.19
CA ALA A 59 -3.08 -4.74 13.05
C ALA A 59 -4.36 -5.45 13.53
N ALA A 60 -4.50 -6.76 13.27
CA ALA A 60 -5.64 -7.56 13.74
C ALA A 60 -5.60 -7.72 15.27
N GLU A 61 -4.42 -8.03 15.83
CA GLU A 61 -4.21 -8.11 17.29
C GLU A 61 -4.61 -6.80 18.00
N ARG A 62 -4.45 -5.65 17.33
CA ARG A 62 -4.80 -4.32 17.85
C ARG A 62 -6.24 -3.89 17.55
N GLY A 63 -7.04 -4.75 16.94
CA GLY A 63 -8.44 -4.45 16.61
C GLY A 63 -8.62 -3.42 15.49
N MET A 64 -7.65 -3.28 14.58
CA MET A 64 -7.75 -2.36 13.45
C MET A 64 -8.60 -2.96 12.33
N ASP A 65 -9.54 -2.19 11.82
CA ASP A 65 -10.37 -2.59 10.67
C ASP A 65 -9.64 -2.50 9.33
N ALA A 66 -8.61 -1.66 9.26
CA ALA A 66 -7.89 -1.34 8.05
C ALA A 66 -6.42 -1.08 8.34
N LEU A 67 -5.58 -1.31 7.33
CA LEU A 67 -4.17 -0.97 7.36
C LEU A 67 -3.74 -0.55 5.95
N ALA A 68 -2.97 0.53 5.84
CA ALA A 68 -2.33 0.90 4.59
C ALA A 68 -0.91 0.34 4.50
N LEU A 69 -0.54 -0.17 3.32
CA LEU A 69 0.85 -0.41 2.96
C LEU A 69 1.30 0.64 1.95
N THR A 70 2.37 1.34 2.29
CA THR A 70 2.92 2.47 1.54
C THR A 70 4.44 2.34 1.53
N ASP A 71 4.93 1.32 0.81
CA ASP A 71 6.36 1.08 0.67
C ASP A 71 7.04 2.24 -0.06
N ARG A 72 8.31 2.47 0.25
CA ARG A 72 9.09 3.55 -0.37
C ARG A 72 9.53 3.16 -1.77
N ASP A 73 9.19 3.98 -2.75
CA ASP A 73 9.62 3.85 -4.16
C ASP A 73 9.31 2.48 -4.79
N SER A 74 8.35 1.73 -4.24
CA SER A 74 8.08 0.34 -4.60
C SER A 74 6.65 -0.07 -4.26
N LEU A 75 6.12 -1.03 -5.04
CA LEU A 75 4.87 -1.75 -4.76
C LEU A 75 5.11 -3.27 -4.65
N ALA A 76 6.37 -3.70 -4.50
CA ALA A 76 6.74 -5.11 -4.51
C ALA A 76 6.06 -5.92 -3.39
N GLY A 77 5.78 -5.30 -2.24
CA GLY A 77 5.08 -5.91 -1.12
C GLY A 77 3.55 -6.01 -1.28
N ALA A 78 2.95 -5.32 -2.26
CA ALA A 78 1.50 -5.11 -2.33
C ALA A 78 0.69 -6.42 -2.45
N VAL A 79 1.13 -7.38 -3.25
CA VAL A 79 0.41 -8.66 -3.44
C VAL A 79 0.47 -9.52 -2.17
N ARG A 80 1.63 -9.56 -1.50
CA ARG A 80 1.77 -10.29 -0.23
C ARG A 80 0.93 -9.66 0.86
N PHE A 81 0.94 -8.33 0.93
CA PHE A 81 0.08 -7.57 1.82
C PHE A 81 -1.41 -7.83 1.58
N ALA A 82 -1.86 -7.84 0.33
CA ALA A 82 -3.25 -8.12 -0.01
C ALA A 82 -3.69 -9.50 0.52
N LYS A 83 -2.86 -10.52 0.33
CA LYS A 83 -3.12 -11.88 0.83
C LYS A 83 -3.12 -11.94 2.35
N ALA A 84 -2.14 -11.31 2.99
CA ALA A 84 -2.02 -11.26 4.45
C ALA A 84 -3.19 -10.53 5.11
N ALA A 85 -3.57 -9.36 4.60
CA ALA A 85 -4.70 -8.59 5.12
C ALA A 85 -6.02 -9.37 4.97
N ALA A 86 -6.22 -10.04 3.84
CA ALA A 86 -7.38 -10.90 3.64
C ALA A 86 -7.42 -12.07 4.65
N ALA A 87 -6.29 -12.73 4.89
CA ALA A 87 -6.19 -13.80 5.88
C ALA A 87 -6.42 -13.30 7.33
N ALA A 88 -5.96 -12.09 7.65
CA ALA A 88 -6.12 -11.46 8.96
C ALA A 88 -7.50 -10.78 9.15
N GLY A 89 -8.36 -10.76 8.12
CA GLY A 89 -9.68 -10.13 8.20
C GLY A 89 -9.67 -8.59 8.14
N ILE A 90 -8.55 -7.98 7.77
CA ILE A 90 -8.35 -6.52 7.73
C ILE A 90 -8.61 -6.01 6.31
N ARG A 91 -9.14 -4.79 6.19
CA ARG A 91 -9.24 -4.10 4.90
C ARG A 91 -7.86 -3.56 4.49
N PRO A 92 -7.23 -4.07 3.40
CA PRO A 92 -6.00 -3.47 2.90
C PRO A 92 -6.29 -2.12 2.23
N LEU A 93 -5.42 -1.15 2.47
CA LEU A 93 -5.32 0.09 1.72
C LEU A 93 -3.98 0.09 1.00
N PHE A 94 -3.98 0.36 -0.30
CA PHE A 94 -2.75 0.36 -1.10
C PHE A 94 -2.28 1.78 -1.32
N GLY A 95 -0.97 1.98 -1.18
CA GLY A 95 -0.33 3.22 -1.56
C GLY A 95 1.16 3.05 -1.75
N VAL A 96 1.83 4.18 -1.94
CA VAL A 96 3.27 4.25 -2.14
C VAL A 96 3.76 5.61 -1.66
N ASP A 97 4.93 5.63 -1.03
CA ASP A 97 5.62 6.87 -0.71
C ASP A 97 6.67 7.13 -1.80
N LEU A 98 6.56 8.26 -2.52
CA LEU A 98 7.41 8.59 -3.66
C LEU A 98 8.14 9.92 -3.46
N ALA A 99 9.41 9.97 -3.87
CA ALA A 99 10.09 11.25 -4.06
C ALA A 99 9.41 12.05 -5.17
N VAL A 100 9.12 13.32 -4.90
CA VAL A 100 8.53 14.26 -5.85
C VAL A 100 9.45 15.46 -6.02
N PRO A 101 9.48 16.10 -7.20
CA PRO A 101 10.16 17.38 -7.35
C PRO A 101 9.55 18.43 -6.40
N PRO A 102 10.33 19.43 -5.95
CA PRO A 102 9.80 20.53 -5.16
C PRO A 102 8.69 21.25 -5.92
N ALA A 103 7.59 21.55 -5.21
CA ALA A 103 6.44 22.25 -5.77
C ALA A 103 6.87 23.62 -6.33
N GLY A 104 6.52 23.91 -7.59
CA GLY A 104 6.92 25.15 -8.27
C GLY A 104 7.99 25.00 -9.35
N SER A 105 8.41 23.78 -9.70
CA SER A 105 9.26 23.52 -10.88
C SER A 105 8.40 23.14 -12.11
N PRO A 106 7.85 24.09 -12.90
CA PRO A 106 7.12 23.75 -14.11
C PRO A 106 8.09 23.15 -15.14
N GLY A 107 7.83 21.91 -15.57
CA GLY A 107 8.48 21.33 -16.75
C GLY A 107 9.59 20.31 -16.52
N ALA A 108 9.65 19.63 -15.37
CA ALA A 108 10.51 18.44 -15.26
C ALA A 108 9.98 17.32 -16.17
N ARG A 109 10.55 17.20 -17.37
CA ARG A 109 10.30 16.07 -18.29
C ARG A 109 10.56 14.75 -17.55
N PRO A 110 9.77 13.68 -17.76
CA PRO A 110 10.11 12.36 -17.25
C PRO A 110 11.49 11.96 -17.80
N GLY A 111 12.52 11.94 -16.95
CA GLY A 111 13.92 11.70 -17.35
C GLY A 111 14.85 12.92 -17.28
N ALA A 112 14.35 14.12 -16.97
CA ALA A 112 15.20 15.28 -16.66
C ALA A 112 15.49 15.34 -15.15
N SER A 113 16.30 14.38 -14.66
CA SER A 113 16.89 14.50 -13.33
C SER A 113 18.04 15.50 -13.37
N GLY A 114 17.73 16.78 -13.24
CA GLY A 114 18.72 17.82 -13.00
C GLY A 114 18.04 19.05 -12.40
N PRO A 115 18.40 19.50 -11.19
CA PRO A 115 17.83 20.72 -10.64
C PRO A 115 18.35 21.93 -11.43
N ALA A 116 17.43 22.83 -11.80
CA ALA A 116 17.77 24.20 -12.11
C ALA A 116 18.20 24.88 -10.80
N GLY A 117 19.45 25.32 -10.73
CA GLY A 117 19.89 26.28 -9.71
C GLY A 117 20.37 25.70 -8.38
N GLU A 118 21.27 24.72 -8.40
CA GLU A 118 22.42 24.67 -7.48
C GLU A 118 23.37 23.62 -8.03
N ALA A 119 24.68 23.87 -7.93
CA ALA A 119 25.70 23.04 -8.55
C ALA A 119 25.50 21.56 -8.19
N SER A 120 24.90 20.81 -9.11
CA SER A 120 24.94 19.36 -9.08
C SER A 120 26.41 19.00 -9.19
N TYR A 121 27.03 18.75 -8.05
CA TYR A 121 28.16 17.84 -7.97
C TYR A 121 27.75 16.66 -8.86
N ARG A 122 28.36 16.51 -10.04
CA ARG A 122 28.17 15.31 -10.87
C ARG A 122 28.61 14.15 -10.00
N ARG A 123 27.68 13.55 -9.26
CA ARG A 123 27.98 12.41 -8.39
C ARG A 123 28.43 11.33 -9.34
N ARG A 124 29.71 10.97 -9.22
CA ARG A 124 30.29 9.89 -10.02
C ARG A 124 29.38 8.67 -9.88
N THR A 125 29.03 8.05 -10.99
CA THR A 125 28.25 6.82 -11.00
C THR A 125 28.94 5.80 -10.10
N PRO A 126 28.21 5.14 -9.18
CA PRO A 126 28.80 4.13 -8.29
C PRO A 126 29.56 3.08 -9.09
N VAL A 127 30.81 2.80 -8.69
CA VAL A 127 31.75 1.92 -9.41
C VAL A 127 31.23 0.49 -9.58
N ARG A 128 30.24 0.08 -8.76
CA ARG A 128 29.62 -1.26 -8.78
C ARG A 128 28.19 -1.27 -9.31
N GLY A 129 27.77 -0.22 -10.01
CA GLY A 129 26.38 -0.02 -10.40
C GLY A 129 25.52 0.43 -9.21
N GLY A 130 24.42 1.11 -9.53
CA GLY A 130 23.50 1.70 -8.56
C GLY A 130 23.09 3.11 -8.97
N ALA A 131 21.87 3.48 -8.61
CA ALA A 131 21.39 4.86 -8.76
C ALA A 131 21.68 5.61 -7.46
N PHE A 132 22.11 6.86 -7.59
CA PHE A 132 22.12 7.75 -6.44
C PHE A 132 20.67 8.06 -6.07
N VAL A 133 20.26 7.69 -4.84
CA VAL A 133 18.94 8.05 -4.31
C VAL A 133 19.10 9.40 -3.61
N ASP A 134 18.42 10.41 -4.13
CA ASP A 134 18.35 11.71 -3.46
C ASP A 134 17.39 11.62 -2.26
N GLU A 135 17.96 11.64 -1.06
CA GLU A 135 17.18 11.64 0.18
C GLU A 135 16.64 13.03 0.55
N SER A 136 17.11 14.10 -0.10
CA SER A 136 16.67 15.48 0.15
C SER A 136 15.41 15.86 -0.62
N ALA A 137 15.03 15.08 -1.64
CA ALA A 137 13.82 15.32 -2.39
C ALA A 137 12.58 15.22 -1.48
N PRO A 138 11.65 16.18 -1.56
CA PRO A 138 10.40 16.08 -0.82
C PRO A 138 9.64 14.82 -1.25
N ARG A 139 8.87 14.24 -0.35
CA ARG A 139 8.16 12.98 -0.60
C ARG A 139 6.66 13.15 -0.41
N ALA A 140 5.89 12.44 -1.21
CA ALA A 140 4.45 12.43 -1.16
C ALA A 140 3.92 11.01 -1.04
N LEU A 141 2.97 10.84 -0.12
CA LEU A 141 2.23 9.61 0.08
C LEU A 141 1.04 9.57 -0.89
N PHE A 142 1.05 8.59 -1.80
CA PHE A 142 -0.06 8.36 -2.71
C PHE A 142 -0.87 7.17 -2.22
N LEU A 143 -2.15 7.40 -1.92
CA LEU A 143 -3.10 6.35 -1.58
C LEU A 143 -4.01 6.08 -2.77
N ALA A 144 -4.17 4.81 -3.12
CA ALA A 144 -5.13 4.39 -4.12
C ALA A 144 -6.54 4.69 -3.62
N ARG A 145 -7.32 5.41 -4.42
CA ARG A 145 -8.77 5.52 -4.26
C ARG A 145 -9.43 4.51 -5.19
N ASP A 146 -10.61 4.02 -4.83
CA ASP A 146 -11.42 3.18 -5.72
C ASP A 146 -11.53 3.85 -7.11
N GLY A 147 -11.21 3.10 -8.17
CA GLY A 147 -11.14 3.63 -9.53
C GLY A 147 -12.44 4.33 -9.95
N ALA A 148 -12.29 5.51 -10.57
CA ALA A 148 -13.38 6.30 -11.15
C ALA A 148 -14.14 5.53 -12.25
#